data_AF-A0A6P6JRU9-F1
#
_entry.id   AF-A0A6P6JRU9-F1
#
_cell.length_a   1.000
_cell.length_b   1.000
_cell.length_c   1.000
_cell.angle_alpha   90.00
_cell.angle_beta   90.00
_cell.angle_gamma   90.00
#
_symmetry.space_group_name_H-M   'P 1'
#
loop_
_entity.id
_entity.type
_entity.pdbx_description
1 polymer ?
#
loop_
_entity_poly.entity_id
_entity_poly.type
_entity_poly.pdbx_seq_one_letter_code
_entity_poly.pdbx_strand_id
1 'polypeptide(L)'
;MASESHHKENLHNLQLEDEGQHRNPSEVKMSQIVLPCHANHCRELSIGQLLKWMDCTACLSAERHAGCPCVTASLDDIYFEHTIGVGQVVNIKAKVNRAFNSSMEVGIEVSCEDLYSGRHWRVCQAFATFVAKGTDANKVQLKQVVPCTHQEQVEHSLAAERRRMRLIHHNIMQELLNNKTLQRSIGEESHDEDEALPTERTRVESVELVLPPHANHQVNTFGGQIMAWMENVATIAASRLCNAHPTLRAIDMFHFRGPSQVGDRLVLKAIVNNTFKNSMEVGVCAEAYHRDEPLRHINSAFMTFEVLDEKGRPRPLPPIKPEPQEGQRRYQEALARKKIRLDRKYIISCKQTEVPLSVPWDTSNQVYLSYNNVSALKMLAAKNSWDLSSKKNNVSLYTLEESQSLCFRVEFEMEIPAQRAFILLSDLSRRHEWDQHYTLCNLLLSVDEDDFIYQVVTPSVSKGGKYQDFILLASRRPPCDTGDPYVIALRSVALPSHPPTEEFHRGEVVCAGFTIYEVSQSVSKISYYNQTSPEVLPYISTDIAGLSSSFYSIFCACRQYLLDNIISTSAFTSSAL
;
A
#
# COMPACT_ATOMS: atom_id res chain seq x y z
N MET A 1 -12.23 18.45 -59.54
CA MET A 1 -10.84 18.09 -59.17
C MET A 1 -10.47 18.66 -57.80
N ALA A 2 -11.20 18.28 -56.74
CA ALA A 2 -10.87 18.67 -55.36
C ALA A 2 -11.59 17.79 -54.31
N SER A 3 -11.78 16.49 -54.58
CA SER A 3 -12.50 15.59 -53.68
C SER A 3 -11.98 14.14 -53.69
N GLU A 4 -10.80 13.87 -54.24
CA GLU A 4 -10.17 12.54 -54.25
C GLU A 4 -8.81 12.50 -53.52
N SER A 5 -8.32 13.63 -52.99
CA SER A 5 -7.03 13.70 -52.30
C SER A 5 -7.09 13.48 -50.79
N HIS A 6 -8.27 13.56 -50.15
CA HIS A 6 -8.40 13.41 -48.69
C HIS A 6 -8.76 11.98 -48.20
N HIS A 7 -8.92 11.01 -49.11
CA HIS A 7 -9.18 9.61 -48.75
C HIS A 7 -7.98 8.66 -48.92
N LYS A 8 -6.81 9.17 -49.34
CA LYS A 8 -5.56 8.39 -49.40
C LYS A 8 -4.58 8.68 -48.26
N GLU A 9 -4.77 9.73 -47.46
CA GLU A 9 -3.87 10.05 -46.34
C GLU A 9 -4.26 9.40 -45.00
N ASN A 10 -5.50 8.90 -44.85
CA ASN A 10 -5.93 8.23 -43.61
C ASN A 10 -5.83 6.70 -43.64
N LEU A 11 -5.40 6.10 -44.76
CA LEU A 11 -5.12 4.66 -44.83
C LEU A 11 -3.62 4.32 -44.68
N HIS A 12 -2.74 5.33 -44.56
CA HIS A 12 -1.29 5.12 -44.46
C HIS A 12 -0.74 5.15 -43.01
N ASN A 13 -1.57 5.47 -42.01
CA ASN A 13 -1.18 5.48 -40.59
C ASN A 13 -1.51 4.19 -39.82
N LEU A 14 -1.86 3.10 -40.50
CA LEU A 14 -2.16 1.79 -39.88
C LEU A 14 -1.19 0.66 -40.27
N GLN A 15 -0.04 0.98 -40.87
CA GLN A 15 0.95 -0.05 -41.29
C GLN A 15 2.42 0.32 -41.05
N LEU A 16 2.75 1.21 -40.10
CA LEU A 16 4.16 1.57 -39.80
C LEU A 16 4.49 1.63 -38.30
N GLU A 17 4.08 0.63 -37.51
CA GLU A 17 4.55 0.47 -36.12
C GLU A 17 5.21 -0.90 -35.82
N ASP A 18 5.53 -1.73 -36.83
CA ASP A 18 6.09 -3.08 -36.57
C ASP A 18 7.49 -3.33 -37.18
N GLU A 19 8.30 -2.29 -37.38
CA GLU A 19 9.72 -2.45 -37.73
C GLU A 19 10.62 -1.73 -36.71
N GLY A 20 10.96 -2.43 -35.63
CA GLY A 20 12.13 -2.08 -34.79
C GLY A 20 11.92 -2.09 -33.27
N GLN A 21 10.73 -2.35 -32.74
CA GLN A 21 10.54 -2.38 -31.29
C GLN A 21 11.11 -3.70 -30.72
N HIS A 22 12.17 -3.60 -29.91
CA HIS A 22 12.74 -4.76 -29.22
C HIS A 22 11.66 -5.47 -28.41
N ARG A 23 11.30 -6.70 -28.81
CA ARG A 23 10.32 -7.52 -28.11
C ARG A 23 11.04 -8.52 -27.22
N ASN A 24 10.68 -8.53 -25.94
CA ASN A 24 11.24 -9.48 -25.00
C ASN A 24 10.91 -10.92 -25.45
N PRO A 25 11.90 -11.81 -25.61
CA PRO A 25 11.68 -13.15 -26.19
C PRO A 25 10.78 -14.03 -25.32
N SER A 26 10.68 -13.74 -24.02
CA SER A 26 9.80 -14.45 -23.08
C SER A 26 8.35 -13.95 -23.10
N GLU A 27 8.04 -12.88 -23.82
CA GLU A 27 6.75 -12.19 -23.73
C GLU A 27 5.59 -13.02 -24.32
N VAL A 28 4.58 -13.28 -23.50
CA VAL A 28 3.33 -13.94 -23.88
C VAL A 28 2.18 -12.96 -23.76
N LYS A 29 1.29 -12.95 -24.76
CA LYS A 29 0.04 -12.18 -24.73
C LYS A 29 -1.14 -13.15 -24.82
N MET A 30 -2.16 -12.91 -24.00
CA MET A 30 -3.44 -13.60 -24.06
C MET A 30 -4.55 -12.57 -24.10
N SER A 31 -5.47 -12.69 -25.06
CA SER A 31 -6.67 -11.87 -25.15
C SER A 31 -7.89 -12.78 -25.09
N GLN A 32 -8.84 -12.47 -24.22
CA GLN A 32 -10.06 -13.24 -24.03
C GLN A 32 -11.26 -12.31 -23.93
N ILE A 33 -12.32 -12.62 -24.66
CA ILE A 33 -13.62 -11.96 -24.44
C ILE A 33 -14.27 -12.54 -23.19
N VAL A 34 -14.80 -11.68 -22.32
CA VAL A 34 -15.51 -12.12 -21.12
C VAL A 34 -16.91 -12.58 -21.50
N LEU A 35 -17.11 -13.89 -21.41
CA LEU A 35 -18.39 -14.56 -21.68
C LEU A 35 -19.20 -14.71 -20.39
N PRO A 36 -20.53 -14.92 -20.48
CA PRO A 36 -21.37 -15.17 -19.31
C PRO A 36 -20.89 -16.33 -18.42
N CYS A 37 -20.27 -17.37 -18.99
CA CYS A 37 -19.71 -18.49 -18.22
C CYS A 37 -18.44 -18.13 -17.44
N HIS A 38 -17.81 -16.99 -17.73
CA HIS A 38 -16.64 -16.47 -17.00
C HIS A 38 -17.05 -15.52 -15.87
N ALA A 39 -18.33 -15.13 -15.81
CA ALA A 39 -18.80 -14.06 -14.95
C ALA A 39 -19.51 -14.56 -13.68
N ASN A 40 -19.51 -13.72 -12.67
CA ASN A 40 -20.33 -13.84 -11.48
C ASN A 40 -21.79 -13.43 -11.77
N HIS A 41 -22.65 -13.51 -10.74
CA HIS A 41 -24.07 -13.14 -10.85
C HIS A 41 -24.31 -11.65 -11.16
N CYS A 42 -23.32 -10.79 -10.90
CA CYS A 42 -23.33 -9.37 -11.25
C CYS A 42 -22.88 -9.08 -12.70
N ARG A 43 -22.63 -10.12 -13.51
CA ARG A 43 -22.10 -10.01 -14.89
C ARG A 43 -20.70 -9.37 -14.94
N GLU A 44 -19.93 -9.53 -13.86
CA GLU A 44 -18.52 -9.17 -13.81
C GLU A 44 -17.66 -10.44 -13.88
N LEU A 45 -16.47 -10.36 -14.49
CA LEU A 45 -15.51 -11.45 -14.56
C LEU A 45 -15.20 -11.98 -13.16
N SER A 46 -15.36 -13.29 -12.95
CA SER A 46 -14.91 -13.94 -11.72
C SER A 46 -13.40 -13.75 -11.58
N ILE A 47 -12.97 -13.24 -10.42
CA ILE A 47 -11.55 -13.00 -10.18
C ILE A 47 -10.78 -14.32 -10.13
N GLY A 48 -11.38 -15.41 -9.65
CA GLY A 48 -10.80 -16.74 -9.78
C GLY A 48 -10.49 -17.13 -11.22
N GLN A 49 -11.40 -16.83 -12.17
CA GLN A 49 -11.15 -17.06 -13.59
C GLN A 49 -10.01 -16.17 -14.13
N LEU A 50 -9.95 -14.91 -13.70
CA LEU A 50 -8.85 -14.00 -14.06
C LEU A 50 -7.49 -14.52 -13.54
N LEU A 51 -7.42 -14.95 -12.27
CA LEU A 51 -6.21 -15.53 -11.66
C LEU A 51 -5.72 -16.76 -12.40
N LYS A 52 -6.66 -17.60 -12.87
CA LYS A 52 -6.34 -18.75 -13.72
C LYS A 52 -5.69 -18.33 -15.05
N TRP A 53 -6.25 -17.35 -15.75
CA TRP A 53 -5.67 -16.85 -16.99
C TRP A 53 -4.32 -16.15 -16.78
N MET A 54 -4.18 -15.39 -15.70
CA MET A 54 -2.92 -14.74 -15.32
C MET A 54 -1.82 -15.78 -15.10
N ASP A 55 -2.08 -16.80 -14.28
CA ASP A 55 -1.11 -17.87 -13.99
C ASP A 55 -0.76 -18.66 -15.24
N CYS A 56 -1.74 -19.04 -16.08
CA CYS A 56 -1.45 -19.73 -17.34
C CYS A 56 -0.56 -18.89 -18.28
N THR A 57 -0.85 -17.60 -18.43
CA THR A 57 -0.06 -16.70 -19.29
C THR A 57 1.36 -16.53 -18.76
N ALA A 58 1.50 -16.39 -17.44
CA ALA A 58 2.79 -16.25 -16.77
C ALA A 58 3.62 -17.54 -16.80
N CYS A 59 2.97 -18.70 -16.63
CA CYS A 59 3.59 -20.00 -16.73
C CYS A 59 4.16 -20.23 -18.13
N LEU A 60 3.39 -19.93 -19.18
CA LEU A 60 3.86 -20.02 -20.57
C LEU A 60 5.07 -19.10 -20.84
N SER A 61 5.10 -17.91 -20.23
CA SER A 61 6.25 -17.01 -20.32
C SER A 61 7.48 -17.59 -19.64
N ALA A 62 7.32 -18.17 -18.44
CA ALA A 62 8.39 -18.84 -17.72
C ALA A 62 8.92 -20.07 -18.47
N GLU A 63 8.03 -20.92 -18.98
CA GLU A 63 8.39 -22.11 -19.77
C GLU A 63 9.11 -21.75 -21.06
N ARG A 64 8.69 -20.66 -21.73
CA ARG A 64 9.36 -20.15 -22.93
C ARG A 64 10.80 -19.71 -22.65
N HIS A 65 11.05 -19.11 -21.49
CA HIS A 65 12.39 -18.72 -21.07
C HIS A 65 13.23 -19.91 -20.57
N ALA A 66 12.63 -20.81 -19.81
CA ALA A 66 13.32 -21.96 -19.23
C ALA A 66 13.63 -23.07 -20.24
N GLY A 67 12.79 -23.22 -21.27
CA GLY A 67 12.83 -24.38 -22.17
C GLY A 67 12.39 -25.69 -21.51
N CYS A 68 11.81 -25.62 -20.32
CA CYS A 68 11.33 -26.78 -19.56
C CYS A 68 10.10 -26.38 -18.72
N PRO A 69 9.31 -27.36 -18.25
CA PRO A 69 8.12 -27.10 -17.45
C PRO A 69 8.44 -26.32 -16.16
N CYS A 70 7.52 -25.42 -15.83
CA CYS A 70 7.64 -24.53 -14.69
C CYS A 70 6.42 -24.67 -13.77
N VAL A 71 6.64 -24.44 -12.48
CA VAL A 71 5.57 -24.42 -11.47
C VAL A 71 5.55 -23.10 -10.71
N THR A 72 4.34 -22.64 -10.37
CA THR A 72 4.12 -21.43 -9.60
C THR A 72 4.59 -21.64 -8.16
N ALA A 73 5.56 -20.84 -7.70
CA ALA A 73 6.12 -20.96 -6.36
C ALA A 73 5.56 -19.90 -5.41
N SER A 74 5.32 -18.68 -5.91
CA SER A 74 4.74 -17.60 -5.12
C SER A 74 4.11 -16.54 -6.01
N LEU A 75 3.21 -15.76 -5.41
CA LEU A 75 2.65 -14.55 -6.00
C LEU A 75 2.84 -13.39 -5.03
N ASP A 76 3.11 -12.22 -5.60
CA ASP A 76 3.19 -10.96 -4.86
C ASP A 76 1.81 -10.39 -4.56
N ASP A 77 1.78 -9.29 -3.82
CA ASP A 77 0.55 -8.55 -3.56
C ASP A 77 -0.09 -8.13 -4.90
N ILE A 78 -1.36 -8.48 -5.10
CA ILE A 78 -2.15 -8.11 -6.29
C ILE A 78 -3.23 -7.13 -5.85
N TYR A 79 -3.35 -6.01 -6.56
CA TYR A 79 -4.41 -5.02 -6.36
C TYR A 79 -5.28 -4.92 -7.61
N PHE A 80 -6.59 -5.04 -7.43
CA PHE A 80 -7.57 -4.93 -8.51
C PHE A 80 -8.18 -3.52 -8.51
N GLU A 81 -7.73 -2.69 -9.46
CA GLU A 81 -8.16 -1.29 -9.60
C GLU A 81 -9.60 -1.22 -10.13
N HIS A 82 -9.94 -2.07 -11.10
CA HIS A 82 -11.22 -2.06 -11.81
C HIS A 82 -11.80 -3.46 -11.98
N THR A 83 -13.13 -3.57 -12.06
CA THR A 83 -13.82 -4.80 -12.47
C THR A 83 -13.93 -4.87 -14.00
N ILE A 84 -14.10 -6.07 -14.54
CA ILE A 84 -14.28 -6.33 -15.98
C ILE A 84 -15.67 -6.90 -16.18
N GLY A 85 -16.47 -6.31 -17.07
CA GLY A 85 -17.83 -6.76 -17.39
C GLY A 85 -17.89 -7.80 -18.51
N VAL A 86 -18.98 -8.56 -18.55
CA VAL A 86 -19.31 -9.43 -19.70
C VAL A 86 -19.38 -8.61 -21.00
N GLY A 87 -18.76 -9.13 -22.06
CA GLY A 87 -18.65 -8.49 -23.37
C GLY A 87 -17.41 -7.63 -23.57
N GLN A 88 -16.67 -7.32 -22.49
CA GLN A 88 -15.36 -6.67 -22.58
C GLN A 88 -14.25 -7.68 -22.88
N VAL A 89 -13.11 -7.19 -23.36
CA VAL A 89 -11.93 -8.00 -23.67
C VAL A 89 -10.88 -7.80 -22.59
N VAL A 90 -10.45 -8.89 -21.96
CA VAL A 90 -9.29 -8.88 -21.08
C VAL A 90 -8.03 -9.17 -21.89
N ASN A 91 -7.02 -8.34 -21.70
CA ASN A 91 -5.71 -8.42 -22.33
C ASN A 91 -4.64 -8.62 -21.25
N ILE A 92 -4.02 -9.80 -21.23
CA ILE A 92 -3.00 -10.19 -20.28
C ILE A 92 -1.66 -10.27 -21.01
N LYS A 93 -0.67 -9.51 -20.55
CA LYS A 93 0.72 -9.59 -21.02
C LYS A 93 1.58 -10.12 -19.89
N ALA A 94 2.42 -11.10 -20.17
CA ALA A 94 3.38 -11.63 -19.21
C ALA A 94 4.78 -11.70 -19.82
N LYS A 95 5.81 -11.32 -19.06
CA LYS A 95 7.21 -11.43 -19.47
C LYS A 95 8.11 -11.72 -18.27
N VAL A 96 9.23 -12.40 -18.50
CA VAL A 96 10.24 -12.65 -17.47
C VAL A 96 11.05 -11.37 -17.25
N ASN A 97 10.90 -10.77 -16.07
CA ASN A 97 11.67 -9.57 -15.68
C ASN A 97 13.10 -9.94 -15.30
N ARG A 98 13.26 -11.08 -14.60
CA ARG A 98 14.57 -11.56 -14.15
C ARG A 98 14.56 -13.05 -13.89
N ALA A 99 15.55 -13.75 -14.43
CA ALA A 99 15.86 -15.12 -14.06
C ALA A 99 16.96 -15.14 -13.00
N PHE A 100 16.85 -16.04 -12.02
CA PHE A 100 17.85 -16.26 -10.98
C PHE A 100 18.52 -17.62 -11.25
N ASN A 101 18.76 -18.44 -10.22
CA ASN A 101 19.39 -19.74 -10.40
C ASN A 101 18.40 -20.76 -11.00
N SER A 102 17.43 -21.21 -10.20
CA SER A 102 16.34 -22.13 -10.64
C SER A 102 14.96 -21.49 -10.66
N SER A 103 14.86 -20.22 -10.23
CA SER A 103 13.62 -19.47 -10.18
C SER A 103 13.70 -18.22 -11.06
N MET A 104 12.55 -17.71 -11.47
CA MET A 104 12.44 -16.46 -12.21
C MET A 104 11.23 -15.66 -11.75
N GLU A 105 11.32 -14.34 -11.86
CA GLU A 105 10.19 -13.45 -11.69
C GLU A 105 9.56 -13.14 -13.04
N VAL A 106 8.24 -13.33 -13.12
CA VAL A 106 7.41 -12.98 -14.27
C VAL A 106 6.53 -11.80 -13.88
N GLY A 107 6.65 -10.69 -14.63
CA GLY A 107 5.72 -9.57 -14.53
C GLY A 107 4.46 -9.86 -15.35
N ILE A 108 3.30 -9.52 -14.81
CA ILE A 108 1.99 -9.72 -15.41
C ILE A 108 1.27 -8.37 -15.41
N GLU A 109 0.82 -7.95 -16.58
CA GLU A 109 0.01 -6.75 -16.77
C GLU A 109 -1.35 -7.16 -17.32
N VAL A 110 -2.42 -6.77 -16.64
CA VAL A 110 -3.79 -7.01 -17.06
C VAL A 110 -4.43 -5.67 -17.41
N SER A 111 -4.94 -5.59 -18.63
CA SER A 111 -5.73 -4.46 -19.12
C SER A 111 -7.08 -4.94 -19.62
N CYS A 112 -8.06 -4.04 -19.62
CA CYS A 112 -9.38 -4.27 -20.17
C CYS A 112 -9.59 -3.32 -21.34
N GLU A 113 -10.33 -3.81 -22.34
CA GLU A 113 -10.74 -3.09 -23.53
C GLU A 113 -12.25 -3.26 -23.72
N ASP A 114 -12.94 -2.14 -23.90
CA ASP A 114 -14.31 -2.13 -24.37
C ASP A 114 -14.35 -1.82 -25.87
N LEU A 115 -14.66 -2.85 -26.67
CA LEU A 115 -14.66 -2.79 -28.13
C LEU A 115 -15.67 -1.79 -28.71
N TYR A 116 -16.72 -1.44 -27.97
CA TYR A 116 -17.73 -0.50 -28.47
C TYR A 116 -17.36 0.96 -28.21
N SER A 117 -16.76 1.23 -27.05
CA SER A 117 -16.34 2.59 -26.68
C SER A 117 -14.89 2.91 -27.08
N GLY A 118 -14.10 1.90 -27.45
CA GLY A 118 -12.67 2.04 -27.72
C GLY A 118 -11.86 2.41 -26.48
N ARG A 119 -12.45 2.26 -25.28
CA ARG A 119 -11.77 2.59 -24.02
C ARG A 119 -10.88 1.43 -23.60
N HIS A 120 -9.67 1.78 -23.16
CA HIS A 120 -8.72 0.85 -22.57
C HIS A 120 -8.29 1.37 -21.21
N TRP A 121 -8.21 0.48 -20.22
CA TRP A 121 -7.69 0.82 -18.90
C TRP A 121 -6.95 -0.37 -18.30
N ARG A 122 -6.04 -0.09 -17.37
CA ARG A 122 -5.33 -1.11 -16.61
C ARG A 122 -6.26 -1.66 -15.53
N VAL A 123 -6.21 -2.97 -15.29
CA VAL A 123 -7.03 -3.64 -14.27
C VAL A 123 -6.18 -3.99 -13.05
N CYS A 124 -5.03 -4.61 -13.29
CA CYS A 124 -4.05 -4.90 -12.26
C CYS A 124 -2.66 -5.15 -12.86
N GLN A 125 -1.65 -5.04 -12.00
CA GLN A 125 -0.30 -5.50 -12.26
C GLN A 125 0.08 -6.49 -11.16
N ALA A 126 0.72 -7.59 -11.53
CA ALA A 126 1.11 -8.64 -10.60
C ALA A 126 2.51 -9.17 -10.92
N PHE A 127 3.15 -9.78 -9.93
CA PHE A 127 4.45 -10.43 -10.09
C PHE A 127 4.37 -11.85 -9.52
N ALA A 128 4.80 -12.81 -10.32
CA ALA A 128 4.78 -14.22 -9.96
C ALA A 128 6.21 -14.78 -9.96
N THR A 129 6.52 -15.66 -9.02
CA THR A 129 7.78 -16.42 -9.03
C THR A 129 7.50 -17.83 -9.52
N PHE A 130 8.16 -18.21 -10.61
CA PHE A 130 8.13 -19.56 -11.15
C PHE A 130 9.45 -20.28 -10.88
N VAL A 131 9.38 -21.60 -10.69
CA VAL A 131 10.54 -22.47 -10.52
C VAL A 131 10.55 -23.49 -11.65
N ALA A 132 11.68 -23.58 -12.34
CA ALA A 132 11.88 -24.57 -13.39
C ALA A 132 12.07 -25.96 -12.78
N LYS A 133 11.38 -26.96 -13.36
CA LYS A 133 11.48 -28.36 -12.98
C LYS A 133 12.23 -29.12 -14.07
N GLY A 134 13.33 -29.77 -13.69
CA GLY A 134 14.06 -30.68 -14.56
C GLY A 134 13.30 -31.99 -14.73
N THR A 135 13.55 -32.68 -15.85
CA THR A 135 13.09 -34.05 -16.09
C THR A 135 13.73 -35.08 -15.17
N ASP A 136 14.87 -34.74 -14.55
CA ASP A 136 15.58 -35.53 -13.53
C ASP A 136 15.79 -34.72 -12.24
N ALA A 137 16.19 -35.38 -11.15
CA ALA A 137 16.48 -34.77 -9.84
C ALA A 137 17.59 -33.70 -9.84
N ASN A 138 18.17 -33.38 -11.01
CA ASN A 138 19.17 -32.34 -11.18
C ASN A 138 18.54 -30.94 -11.20
N LYS A 139 19.17 -30.00 -10.50
CA LYS A 139 18.74 -28.60 -10.45
C LYS A 139 18.91 -27.96 -11.83
N VAL A 140 17.81 -27.41 -12.38
CA VAL A 140 17.86 -26.62 -13.62
C VAL A 140 18.54 -25.28 -13.34
N GLN A 141 19.52 -24.93 -14.16
CA GLN A 141 20.17 -23.63 -14.14
C GLN A 141 19.63 -22.77 -15.29
N LEU A 142 18.99 -21.66 -14.94
CA LEU A 142 18.36 -20.76 -15.89
C LEU A 142 19.36 -19.79 -16.49
N LYS A 143 19.18 -19.49 -17.78
CA LYS A 143 19.88 -18.39 -18.44
C LYS A 143 19.42 -17.06 -17.83
N GLN A 144 20.36 -16.20 -17.46
CA GLN A 144 20.05 -14.85 -16.96
C GLN A 144 19.40 -14.01 -18.06
N VAL A 145 18.40 -13.22 -17.69
CA VAL A 145 17.76 -12.25 -18.61
C VAL A 145 18.69 -11.05 -18.73
N VAL A 146 18.98 -10.64 -19.97
CA VAL A 146 19.73 -9.41 -20.25
C VAL A 146 18.70 -8.33 -20.64
N PRO A 147 18.45 -7.32 -19.80
CA PRO A 147 17.51 -6.25 -20.15
C PRO A 147 18.09 -5.35 -21.24
N CYS A 148 17.31 -5.03 -22.26
CA CYS A 148 17.76 -4.23 -23.40
C CYS A 148 17.24 -2.78 -23.33
N THR A 149 16.02 -2.58 -22.86
CA THR A 149 15.40 -1.24 -22.74
C THR A 149 15.59 -0.65 -21.35
N HIS A 150 15.49 0.69 -21.21
CA HIS A 150 15.50 1.36 -19.90
C HIS A 150 14.44 0.78 -18.96
N GLN A 151 13.22 0.57 -19.46
CA GLN A 151 12.13 -0.02 -18.70
C GLN A 151 12.49 -1.43 -18.18
N GLU A 152 13.09 -2.28 -19.02
CA GLU A 152 13.53 -3.61 -18.59
C GLU A 152 14.68 -3.55 -17.56
N GLN A 153 15.58 -2.58 -17.66
CA GLN A 153 16.65 -2.39 -16.67
C GLN A 153 16.08 -2.03 -15.29
N VAL A 154 15.09 -1.14 -15.26
CA VAL A 154 14.36 -0.78 -14.04
C VAL A 154 13.61 -2.00 -13.50
N GLU A 155 12.82 -2.69 -14.33
CA GLU A 155 12.07 -3.89 -13.93
C GLU A 155 12.98 -5.00 -13.39
N HIS A 156 14.13 -5.22 -14.02
CA HIS A 156 15.14 -6.20 -13.60
C HIS A 156 15.78 -5.85 -12.25
N SER A 157 15.99 -4.56 -11.99
CA SER A 157 16.52 -4.06 -10.71
C SER A 157 15.47 -4.18 -9.60
N LEU A 158 14.24 -3.75 -9.88
CA LEU A 158 13.09 -3.90 -8.96
C LEU A 158 12.77 -5.37 -8.66
N ALA A 159 13.01 -6.29 -9.59
CA ALA A 159 12.81 -7.73 -9.38
C ALA A 159 13.71 -8.30 -8.26
N ALA A 160 14.94 -7.79 -8.10
CA ALA A 160 15.79 -8.17 -6.98
C ALA A 160 15.26 -7.64 -5.65
N GLU A 161 14.76 -6.41 -5.63
CA GLU A 161 14.19 -5.81 -4.41
C GLU A 161 12.90 -6.52 -4.00
N ARG A 162 11.99 -6.81 -4.94
CA ARG A 162 10.80 -7.63 -4.69
C ARG A 162 11.18 -9.01 -4.14
N ARG A 163 12.20 -9.66 -4.73
CA ARG A 163 12.71 -10.94 -4.19
C ARG A 163 13.21 -10.80 -2.76
N ARG A 164 13.96 -9.74 -2.43
CA ARG A 164 14.39 -9.47 -1.06
C ARG A 164 13.19 -9.34 -0.12
N MET A 165 12.17 -8.59 -0.52
CA MET A 165 10.91 -8.41 0.24
C MET A 165 10.16 -9.72 0.48
N ARG A 166 10.14 -10.64 -0.50
CA ARG A 166 9.55 -11.99 -0.34
C ARG A 166 10.26 -12.78 0.75
N LEU A 167 11.59 -12.79 0.73
CA LEU A 167 12.40 -13.58 1.66
C LEU A 167 12.31 -13.08 3.11
N ILE A 168 12.22 -11.77 3.30
CA ILE A 168 12.11 -11.17 4.64
C ILE A 168 10.68 -11.08 5.15
N HIS A 169 9.66 -11.31 4.31
CA HIS A 169 8.24 -11.16 4.68
C HIS A 169 7.87 -11.91 5.95
N HIS A 170 8.30 -13.19 6.05
CA HIS A 170 8.03 -14.00 7.22
C HIS A 170 8.64 -13.41 8.49
N ASN A 171 9.86 -12.87 8.40
CA ASN A 171 10.55 -12.26 9.54
C ASN A 171 9.86 -10.96 9.97
N ILE A 172 9.44 -10.10 9.03
CA ILE A 172 8.69 -8.88 9.32
C ILE A 172 7.39 -9.23 10.05
N MET A 173 6.68 -10.24 9.57
CA MET A 173 5.43 -10.67 10.19
C MET A 173 5.64 -11.15 11.63
N GLN A 174 6.66 -12.00 11.86
CA GLN A 174 7.01 -12.46 13.20
C GLN A 174 7.45 -11.30 14.11
N GLU A 175 8.20 -10.33 13.58
CA GLU A 175 8.64 -9.16 14.33
C GLU A 175 7.46 -8.29 14.77
N LEU A 176 6.50 -8.04 13.86
CA LEU A 176 5.28 -7.32 14.21
C LEU A 176 4.53 -8.05 15.31
N LEU A 177 4.25 -9.35 15.15
CA LEU A 177 3.51 -10.11 16.17
C LEU A 177 4.20 -10.19 17.54
N ASN A 178 5.54 -10.19 17.58
CA ASN A 178 6.32 -10.30 18.81
C ASN A 178 6.49 -8.96 19.56
N ASN A 179 6.12 -7.82 18.97
CA ASN A 179 6.32 -6.52 19.60
C ASN A 179 5.27 -6.28 20.71
N LYS A 180 5.68 -6.43 21.97
CA LYS A 180 4.80 -6.46 23.17
C LYS A 180 3.87 -5.25 23.34
N THR A 181 4.17 -4.11 22.71
CA THR A 181 3.30 -2.90 22.73
C THR A 181 1.93 -3.16 22.07
N LEU A 182 1.87 -4.11 21.13
CA LEU A 182 0.64 -4.54 20.43
C LEU A 182 -0.38 -5.26 21.30
N GLN A 183 0.07 -5.95 22.35
CA GLN A 183 -0.82 -6.72 23.22
C GLN A 183 -1.58 -5.82 24.20
N ARG A 184 -1.09 -4.60 24.47
CA ARG A 184 -1.67 -3.66 25.45
C ARG A 184 -2.71 -2.70 24.86
N SER A 185 -2.59 -2.29 23.60
CA SER A 185 -3.48 -1.30 22.97
C SER A 185 -4.82 -1.87 22.47
N ILE A 186 -4.91 -3.18 22.26
CA ILE A 186 -6.12 -3.85 21.75
C ILE A 186 -7.17 -4.03 22.88
N GLY A 187 -6.76 -3.94 24.15
CA GLY A 187 -7.66 -4.11 25.30
C GLY A 187 -8.52 -2.89 25.66
N GLU A 188 -8.33 -1.74 25.00
CA GLU A 188 -9.02 -0.48 25.34
C GLU A 188 -9.99 0.01 24.25
N GLU A 189 -10.15 -0.73 23.14
CA GLU A 189 -11.17 -0.41 22.15
C GLU A 189 -12.51 -1.00 22.57
N SER A 190 -13.27 -0.23 23.35
CA SER A 190 -14.70 -0.44 23.58
C SER A 190 -15.46 -0.20 22.27
N HIS A 191 -15.36 -1.13 21.33
CA HIS A 191 -16.40 -1.28 20.33
C HIS A 191 -17.63 -1.82 21.05
N ASP A 192 -18.82 -1.29 20.75
CA ASP A 192 -20.10 -1.78 21.26
C ASP A 192 -20.16 -3.31 21.05
N GLU A 193 -19.90 -4.08 22.11
CA GLU A 193 -19.82 -5.55 22.05
C GLU A 193 -21.14 -6.18 21.60
N ASP A 194 -22.24 -5.42 21.67
CA ASP A 194 -23.60 -5.84 21.32
C ASP A 194 -23.85 -5.95 19.80
N GLU A 195 -23.06 -5.32 18.93
CA GLU A 195 -23.24 -5.40 17.47
C GLU A 195 -22.21 -6.28 16.72
N ALA A 196 -21.22 -6.85 17.43
CA ALA A 196 -20.15 -7.63 16.79
C ALA A 196 -20.61 -9.05 16.38
N LEU A 197 -20.38 -9.41 15.11
CA LEU A 197 -20.76 -10.73 14.58
C LEU A 197 -19.68 -11.79 14.85
N PRO A 198 -20.03 -13.00 15.34
CA PRO A 198 -19.04 -14.04 15.59
C PRO A 198 -18.43 -14.59 14.29
N THR A 199 -17.10 -14.74 14.25
CA THR A 199 -16.37 -15.19 13.05
C THR A 199 -16.81 -16.56 12.56
N GLU A 200 -17.29 -17.44 13.45
CA GLU A 200 -17.76 -18.79 13.14
C GLU A 200 -18.84 -18.82 12.05
N ARG A 201 -19.73 -17.82 12.01
CA ARG A 201 -20.82 -17.74 11.02
C ARG A 201 -20.29 -17.59 9.59
N THR A 202 -19.08 -17.10 9.43
CA THR A 202 -18.42 -16.88 8.14
C THR A 202 -17.61 -18.08 7.65
N ARG A 203 -17.48 -19.14 8.46
CA ARG A 203 -16.65 -20.32 8.14
C ARG A 203 -17.20 -21.09 6.95
N VAL A 204 -16.39 -21.27 5.91
CA VAL A 204 -16.73 -22.06 4.73
C VAL A 204 -15.69 -23.16 4.55
N GLU A 205 -16.17 -24.35 4.21
CA GLU A 205 -15.32 -25.48 3.80
C GLU A 205 -15.85 -26.03 2.47
N SER A 206 -14.94 -26.26 1.52
CA SER A 206 -15.22 -26.92 0.25
C SER A 206 -14.16 -27.97 -0.04
N VAL A 207 -14.52 -29.00 -0.81
CA VAL A 207 -13.59 -30.04 -1.25
C VAL A 207 -13.67 -30.16 -2.76
N GLU A 208 -12.54 -29.98 -3.43
CA GLU A 208 -12.42 -30.07 -4.88
C GLU A 208 -11.54 -31.26 -5.28
N LEU A 209 -12.00 -32.06 -6.24
CA LEU A 209 -11.19 -33.14 -6.81
C LEU A 209 -10.33 -32.58 -7.94
N VAL A 210 -9.02 -32.81 -7.89
CA VAL A 210 -8.12 -32.45 -8.98
C VAL A 210 -8.30 -33.42 -10.14
N LEU A 211 -8.78 -32.90 -11.26
CA LEU A 211 -9.02 -33.63 -12.50
C LEU A 211 -7.94 -33.27 -13.54
N PRO A 212 -7.79 -34.06 -14.61
CA PRO A 212 -6.83 -33.76 -15.68
C PRO A 212 -6.83 -32.31 -16.22
N PRO A 213 -7.98 -31.63 -16.46
CA PRO A 213 -7.97 -30.24 -16.93
C PRO A 213 -7.46 -29.22 -15.89
N HIS A 214 -7.29 -29.63 -14.63
CA HIS A 214 -6.80 -28.79 -13.53
C HIS A 214 -5.28 -28.82 -13.41
N ALA A 215 -4.61 -29.69 -14.18
CA ALA A 215 -3.18 -29.93 -14.10
C ALA A 215 -2.48 -29.71 -15.44
N ASN A 216 -1.19 -29.44 -15.37
CA ASN A 216 -0.34 -29.38 -16.54
C ASN A 216 -0.08 -30.78 -17.12
N HIS A 217 0.61 -30.84 -18.26
CA HIS A 217 0.97 -32.09 -18.94
C HIS A 217 1.87 -33.02 -18.09
N GLN A 218 2.42 -32.53 -16.97
CA GLN A 218 3.17 -33.30 -15.99
C GLN A 218 2.34 -33.70 -14.75
N VAL A 219 1.01 -33.61 -14.84
CA VAL A 219 0.08 -34.03 -13.79
C VAL A 219 0.12 -33.13 -12.54
N ASN A 220 0.89 -32.04 -12.54
CA ASN A 220 0.91 -31.06 -11.45
C ASN A 220 -0.23 -30.05 -11.60
N THR A 221 -0.99 -29.82 -10.54
CA THR A 221 -2.09 -28.85 -10.51
C THR A 221 -1.58 -27.44 -10.82
N PHE A 222 -2.28 -26.71 -11.69
CA PHE A 222 -1.95 -25.31 -11.96
C PHE A 222 -2.21 -24.45 -10.72
N GLY A 223 -1.27 -23.56 -10.38
CA GLY A 223 -1.43 -22.62 -9.27
C GLY A 223 -2.66 -21.72 -9.48
N GLY A 224 -2.91 -21.32 -10.72
CA GLY A 224 -4.09 -20.59 -11.17
C GLY A 224 -5.41 -21.25 -10.80
N GLN A 225 -5.48 -22.58 -10.92
CA GLN A 225 -6.70 -23.31 -10.60
C GLN A 225 -6.94 -23.39 -9.09
N ILE A 226 -5.88 -23.58 -8.29
CA ILE A 226 -5.97 -23.56 -6.82
C ILE A 226 -6.45 -22.19 -6.36
N MET A 227 -5.87 -21.11 -6.90
CA MET A 227 -6.28 -19.75 -6.59
C MET A 227 -7.75 -19.47 -6.93
N ALA A 228 -8.22 -19.97 -8.08
CA ALA A 228 -9.61 -19.82 -8.48
C ALA A 228 -10.57 -20.44 -7.46
N TRP A 229 -10.26 -21.65 -6.98
CA TRP A 229 -11.08 -22.27 -5.95
C TRP A 229 -10.98 -21.57 -4.59
N MET A 230 -9.79 -21.11 -4.21
CA MET A 230 -9.62 -20.33 -2.98
C MET A 230 -10.45 -19.05 -2.99
N GLU A 231 -10.45 -18.32 -4.11
CA GLU A 231 -11.23 -17.09 -4.29
C GLU A 231 -12.73 -17.37 -4.15
N ASN A 232 -13.24 -18.43 -4.80
CA ASN A 232 -14.65 -18.81 -4.69
C ASN A 232 -15.07 -19.04 -3.22
N VAL A 233 -14.27 -19.79 -2.46
CA VAL A 233 -14.58 -20.10 -1.05
C VAL A 233 -14.45 -18.86 -0.17
N ALA A 234 -13.46 -18.00 -0.43
CA ALA A 234 -13.31 -16.72 0.26
C ALA A 234 -14.49 -15.77 0.01
N THR A 235 -14.95 -15.67 -1.24
CA THR A 235 -16.07 -14.83 -1.64
C THR A 235 -17.36 -15.27 -0.94
N ILE A 236 -17.56 -16.58 -0.74
CA ILE A 236 -18.69 -17.10 0.06
C ILE A 236 -18.54 -16.69 1.53
N ALA A 237 -17.36 -16.81 2.13
CA ALA A 237 -17.12 -16.42 3.51
C ALA A 237 -17.38 -14.92 3.74
N ALA A 238 -16.90 -14.07 2.83
CA ALA A 238 -17.17 -12.63 2.83
C ALA A 238 -18.66 -12.31 2.65
N SER A 239 -19.33 -13.03 1.76
CA SER A 239 -20.78 -12.87 1.52
C SER A 239 -21.60 -13.20 2.76
N ARG A 240 -21.21 -14.21 3.55
CA ARG A 240 -21.89 -14.59 4.81
C ARG A 240 -21.80 -13.52 5.89
N LEU A 241 -20.74 -12.71 5.89
CA LEU A 241 -20.62 -11.60 6.83
C LEU A 241 -21.51 -10.43 6.42
N CYS A 242 -21.45 -10.05 5.14
CA CYS A 242 -22.00 -8.79 4.68
C CYS A 242 -23.41 -8.88 4.07
N ASN A 243 -23.89 -10.09 3.79
CA ASN A 243 -25.18 -10.35 3.12
C ASN A 243 -25.35 -9.58 1.79
N ALA A 244 -24.25 -9.38 1.05
CA ALA A 244 -24.23 -8.73 -0.24
C ALA A 244 -23.11 -9.33 -1.11
N HIS A 245 -22.90 -8.78 -2.31
CA HIS A 245 -21.80 -9.19 -3.18
C HIS A 245 -20.49 -8.47 -2.80
N PRO A 246 -19.48 -9.17 -2.27
CA PRO A 246 -18.19 -8.57 -1.99
C PRO A 246 -17.31 -8.57 -3.25
N THR A 247 -16.63 -7.47 -3.49
CA THR A 247 -15.64 -7.32 -4.57
C THR A 247 -14.25 -7.54 -4.00
N LEU A 248 -13.47 -8.44 -4.62
CA LEU A 248 -12.07 -8.65 -4.24
C LEU A 248 -11.22 -7.46 -4.66
N ARG A 249 -10.50 -6.85 -3.71
CA ARG A 249 -9.65 -5.68 -3.95
C ARG A 249 -8.17 -5.99 -3.91
N ALA A 250 -7.76 -6.88 -3.01
CA ALA A 250 -6.36 -7.24 -2.91
C ALA A 250 -6.20 -8.70 -2.50
N ILE A 251 -5.11 -9.31 -2.97
CA ILE A 251 -4.61 -10.60 -2.50
C ILE A 251 -3.20 -10.35 -1.98
N ASP A 252 -2.94 -10.75 -0.74
CA ASP A 252 -1.62 -10.61 -0.13
C ASP A 252 -0.64 -11.65 -0.70
N MET A 253 0.65 -11.32 -0.69
CA MET A 253 1.74 -12.19 -1.12
C MET A 253 1.70 -13.52 -0.38
N PHE A 254 1.77 -14.63 -1.12
CA PHE A 254 1.79 -15.97 -0.56
C PHE A 254 2.71 -16.93 -1.32
N HIS A 255 2.99 -18.06 -0.68
CA HIS A 255 3.84 -19.13 -1.22
C HIS A 255 3.08 -20.44 -1.34
N PHE A 256 3.33 -21.18 -2.42
CA PHE A 256 2.99 -22.59 -2.53
C PHE A 256 4.06 -23.41 -1.81
N ARG A 257 3.64 -24.13 -0.77
CA ARG A 257 4.50 -24.92 0.13
C ARG A 257 4.73 -26.34 -0.36
N GLY A 258 3.76 -26.90 -1.09
CA GLY A 258 3.80 -28.27 -1.57
C GLY A 258 3.15 -28.43 -2.94
N PRO A 259 3.51 -29.48 -3.69
CA PRO A 259 2.87 -29.81 -4.95
C PRO A 259 1.49 -30.44 -4.71
N SER A 260 0.59 -30.24 -5.67
CA SER A 260 -0.65 -31.00 -5.81
C SER A 260 -0.69 -31.66 -7.18
N GLN A 261 -1.29 -32.84 -7.27
CA GLN A 261 -1.37 -33.65 -8.48
C GLN A 261 -2.80 -34.09 -8.79
N VAL A 262 -3.03 -34.52 -10.04
CA VAL A 262 -4.31 -35.13 -10.44
C VAL A 262 -4.67 -36.30 -9.52
N GLY A 263 -5.91 -36.32 -9.04
CA GLY A 263 -6.42 -37.29 -8.08
C GLY A 263 -6.31 -36.83 -6.62
N ASP A 264 -5.62 -35.73 -6.32
CA ASP A 264 -5.69 -35.10 -4.99
C ASP A 264 -7.11 -34.56 -4.73
N ARG A 265 -7.50 -34.59 -3.46
CA ARG A 265 -8.65 -33.84 -2.95
C ARG A 265 -8.13 -32.61 -2.22
N LEU A 266 -8.51 -31.44 -2.69
CA LEU A 266 -8.15 -30.16 -2.08
C LEU A 266 -9.27 -29.71 -1.15
N VAL A 267 -8.99 -29.71 0.15
CA VAL A 267 -9.84 -29.12 1.18
C VAL A 267 -9.51 -27.64 1.31
N LEU A 268 -10.50 -26.80 1.10
CA LEU A 268 -10.40 -25.35 1.13
C LEU A 268 -11.21 -24.85 2.32
N LYS A 269 -10.52 -24.23 3.28
CA LYS A 269 -11.13 -23.69 4.50
C LYS A 269 -10.98 -22.18 4.50
N ALA A 270 -12.08 -21.44 4.50
CA ALA A 270 -12.09 -19.99 4.56
C ALA A 270 -12.86 -19.46 5.77
N ILE A 271 -12.43 -18.31 6.28
CA ILE A 271 -13.07 -17.62 7.40
C ILE A 271 -12.64 -16.15 7.39
N VAL A 272 -13.53 -15.25 7.80
CA VAL A 272 -13.18 -13.83 7.98
C VAL A 272 -12.25 -13.72 9.20
N ASN A 273 -11.08 -13.12 9.00
CA ASN A 273 -10.07 -12.93 10.04
C ASN A 273 -10.24 -11.60 10.78
N ASN A 274 -10.53 -10.53 10.04
CA ASN A 274 -10.75 -9.19 10.57
C ASN A 274 -11.63 -8.36 9.62
N THR A 275 -12.32 -7.38 10.18
CA THR A 275 -13.08 -6.34 9.50
C THR A 275 -12.48 -5.00 9.83
N PHE A 276 -12.16 -4.24 8.79
CA PHE A 276 -11.83 -2.83 8.86
C PHE A 276 -13.08 -2.02 8.51
N LYS A 277 -12.98 -0.69 8.61
CA LYS A 277 -14.09 0.24 8.37
C LYS A 277 -14.92 -0.11 7.12
N ASN A 278 -14.27 -0.23 5.96
CA ASN A 278 -14.94 -0.44 4.66
C ASN A 278 -14.52 -1.75 3.96
N SER A 279 -13.68 -2.56 4.60
CA SER A 279 -13.09 -3.76 4.00
C SER A 279 -12.97 -4.88 5.00
N MET A 280 -12.88 -6.11 4.54
CA MET A 280 -12.69 -7.29 5.38
C MET A 280 -11.55 -8.14 4.83
N GLU A 281 -10.81 -8.79 5.72
CA GLU A 281 -9.81 -9.78 5.34
C GLU A 281 -10.37 -11.18 5.56
N VAL A 282 -10.31 -12.00 4.51
CA VAL A 282 -10.65 -13.42 4.54
C VAL A 282 -9.38 -14.25 4.42
N GLY A 283 -9.13 -15.12 5.39
CA GLY A 283 -8.07 -16.12 5.30
C GLY A 283 -8.60 -17.38 4.62
N VAL A 284 -7.82 -17.94 3.70
CA VAL A 284 -8.12 -19.23 3.05
C VAL A 284 -6.92 -20.16 3.17
N CYS A 285 -7.16 -21.39 3.61
CA CYS A 285 -6.17 -22.45 3.65
C CYS A 285 -6.55 -23.55 2.64
N ALA A 286 -5.59 -23.98 1.83
CA ALA A 286 -5.72 -25.12 0.93
C ALA A 286 -4.86 -26.29 1.42
N GLU A 287 -5.49 -27.43 1.67
CA GLU A 287 -4.84 -28.67 2.10
C GLU A 287 -5.15 -29.78 1.09
N ALA A 288 -4.14 -30.49 0.62
CA ALA A 288 -4.32 -31.63 -0.29
C ALA A 288 -4.17 -32.94 0.48
N TYR A 289 -5.00 -33.93 0.14
CA TYR A 289 -4.76 -35.31 0.53
C TYR A 289 -5.07 -36.25 -0.64
N HIS A 290 -4.37 -37.37 -0.67
CA HIS A 290 -4.62 -38.46 -1.60
C HIS A 290 -4.91 -39.72 -0.80
N ARG A 291 -6.13 -40.27 -0.93
CA ARG A 291 -6.56 -41.47 -0.18
C ARG A 291 -6.38 -41.28 1.34
N ASP A 292 -5.64 -42.16 2.01
CA ASP A 292 -5.40 -42.15 3.46
C ASP A 292 -4.11 -41.40 3.87
N GLU A 293 -3.50 -40.65 2.95
CA GLU A 293 -2.33 -39.83 3.27
C GLU A 293 -2.69 -38.66 4.22
N PRO A 294 -1.75 -38.22 5.07
CA PRO A 294 -1.95 -37.04 5.90
C PRO A 294 -2.16 -35.78 5.05
N LEU A 295 -2.95 -34.84 5.58
CA LEU A 295 -3.19 -33.55 4.94
C LEU A 295 -1.87 -32.79 4.71
N ARG A 296 -1.61 -32.43 3.45
CA ARG A 296 -0.46 -31.63 3.03
C ARG A 296 -0.92 -30.18 2.86
N HIS A 297 -0.34 -29.26 3.63
CA HIS A 297 -0.64 -27.84 3.48
C HIS A 297 -0.03 -27.30 2.17
N ILE A 298 -0.88 -26.94 1.21
CA ILE A 298 -0.46 -26.48 -0.11
C ILE A 298 -0.15 -24.99 -0.06
N ASN A 299 -1.10 -24.17 0.38
CA ASN A 299 -0.88 -22.75 0.60
C ASN A 299 -1.94 -22.15 1.54
N SER A 300 -1.62 -20.96 2.06
CA SER A 300 -2.59 -20.08 2.70
C SER A 300 -2.51 -18.73 2.02
N ALA A 301 -3.66 -18.11 1.75
CA ALA A 301 -3.75 -16.78 1.17
C ALA A 301 -4.69 -15.91 2.02
N PHE A 302 -4.47 -14.61 1.95
CA PHE A 302 -5.28 -13.61 2.62
C PHE A 302 -5.83 -12.66 1.57
N MET A 303 -7.14 -12.46 1.58
CA MET A 303 -7.87 -11.77 0.53
C MET A 303 -8.66 -10.62 1.16
N THR A 304 -8.45 -9.40 0.66
CA THR A 304 -9.16 -8.21 1.11
C THR A 304 -10.35 -7.94 0.20
N PHE A 305 -11.55 -7.97 0.77
CA PHE A 305 -12.79 -7.67 0.10
C PHE A 305 -13.35 -6.33 0.54
N GLU A 306 -14.01 -5.65 -0.38
CA GLU A 306 -14.86 -4.48 -0.11
C GLU A 306 -16.29 -4.78 -0.55
N VAL A 307 -17.24 -4.04 -0.02
CA VAL A 307 -18.60 -4.06 -0.55
C VAL A 307 -18.97 -2.67 -0.99
N LEU A 308 -19.49 -2.55 -2.21
CA LEU A 308 -19.87 -1.28 -2.79
C LEU A 308 -21.37 -1.02 -2.60
N ASP A 309 -21.73 0.24 -2.37
CA ASP A 309 -23.11 0.72 -2.40
C ASP A 309 -23.63 0.82 -3.85
N GLU A 310 -24.91 1.15 -4.04
CA GLU A 310 -25.51 1.32 -5.36
C GLU A 310 -24.85 2.43 -6.20
N LYS A 311 -24.07 3.32 -5.56
CA LYS A 311 -23.31 4.40 -6.19
C LYS A 311 -21.84 4.02 -6.45
N GLY A 312 -21.46 2.76 -6.20
CA GLY A 312 -20.11 2.25 -6.38
C GLY A 312 -19.11 2.66 -5.29
N ARG A 313 -19.57 3.15 -4.14
CA ARG A 313 -18.71 3.58 -3.02
C ARG A 313 -18.61 2.50 -1.94
N PRO A 314 -17.45 2.33 -1.30
CA PRO A 314 -17.31 1.36 -0.21
C PRO A 314 -18.29 1.66 0.93
N ARG A 315 -19.02 0.64 1.37
CA ARG A 315 -19.93 0.71 2.53
C ARG A 315 -19.23 0.23 3.80
N PRO A 316 -19.58 0.77 4.97
CA PRO A 316 -19.05 0.28 6.23
C PRO A 316 -19.50 -1.16 6.50
N LEU A 317 -18.63 -1.94 7.12
CA LEU A 317 -18.88 -3.35 7.45
C LEU A 317 -19.07 -3.55 8.96
N PRO A 318 -19.89 -4.53 9.38
CA PRO A 318 -20.08 -4.82 10.80
C PRO A 318 -18.77 -5.34 11.42
N PRO A 319 -18.45 -4.96 12.67
CA PRO A 319 -17.28 -5.50 13.37
C PRO A 319 -17.47 -7.00 13.64
N ILE A 320 -16.35 -7.73 13.76
CA ILE A 320 -16.36 -9.15 14.08
C ILE A 320 -15.86 -9.43 15.49
N LYS A 321 -16.48 -10.42 16.13
CA LYS A 321 -16.02 -10.98 17.41
C LYS A 321 -15.16 -12.22 17.11
N PRO A 322 -13.83 -12.15 17.31
CA PRO A 322 -12.95 -13.28 17.06
C PRO A 322 -13.19 -14.43 18.03
N GLU A 323 -13.06 -15.67 17.55
CA GLU A 323 -13.01 -16.87 18.38
C GLU A 323 -11.85 -16.79 19.41
N PRO A 324 -12.00 -17.35 20.62
CA PRO A 324 -10.90 -17.43 21.59
C PRO A 324 -9.66 -18.13 21.00
N GLN A 325 -8.46 -17.69 21.43
CA GLN A 325 -7.16 -18.23 21.01
C GLN A 325 -6.85 -18.06 19.51
N GLU A 326 -7.32 -18.98 18.66
CA GLU A 326 -6.99 -19.00 17.23
C GLU A 326 -7.69 -17.88 16.45
N GLY A 327 -8.90 -17.49 16.83
CA GLY A 327 -9.57 -16.33 16.24
C GLY A 327 -8.85 -15.03 16.59
N GLN A 328 -8.49 -14.84 17.86
CA GLN A 328 -7.74 -13.66 18.32
C GLN A 328 -6.38 -13.54 17.64
N ARG A 329 -5.69 -14.68 17.45
CA ARG A 329 -4.45 -14.74 16.69
C ARG A 329 -4.67 -14.27 15.25
N ARG A 330 -5.66 -14.82 14.55
CA ARG A 330 -5.99 -14.43 13.15
C ARG A 330 -6.33 -12.95 13.03
N TYR A 331 -7.06 -12.41 14.01
CA TYR A 331 -7.43 -10.99 14.09
C TYR A 331 -6.19 -10.09 14.19
N GLN A 332 -5.24 -10.42 15.08
CA GLN A 332 -3.98 -9.70 15.24
C GLN A 332 -3.09 -9.81 14.00
N GLU A 333 -3.00 -11.01 13.43
CA GLU A 333 -2.25 -11.23 12.19
C GLU A 333 -2.83 -10.41 11.03
N ALA A 334 -4.15 -10.22 10.96
CA ALA A 334 -4.78 -9.40 9.91
C ALA A 334 -4.41 -7.91 10.03
N LEU A 335 -4.30 -7.39 11.25
CA LEU A 335 -3.80 -6.02 11.48
C LEU A 335 -2.34 -5.91 11.01
N ALA A 336 -1.50 -6.89 11.33
CA ALA A 336 -0.10 -6.93 10.90
C ALA A 336 0.04 -7.00 9.38
N ARG A 337 -0.78 -7.82 8.71
CA ARG A 337 -0.86 -7.88 7.24
C ARG A 337 -1.30 -6.56 6.63
N LYS A 338 -2.31 -5.89 7.19
CA LYS A 338 -2.72 -4.55 6.75
C LYS A 338 -1.56 -3.54 6.79
N LYS A 339 -0.75 -3.55 7.86
CA LYS A 339 0.46 -2.71 7.93
C LYS A 339 1.45 -3.05 6.83
N ILE A 340 1.80 -4.34 6.67
CA ILE A 340 2.75 -4.80 5.66
C ILE A 340 2.31 -4.36 4.26
N ARG A 341 1.01 -4.49 3.97
CA ARG A 341 0.40 -4.11 2.70
C ARG A 341 0.54 -2.61 2.42
N LEU A 342 0.25 -1.76 3.42
CA LEU A 342 0.46 -0.31 3.33
C LEU A 342 1.94 0.02 3.09
N ASP A 343 2.84 -0.56 3.89
CA ASP A 343 4.29 -0.34 3.77
C ASP A 343 4.77 -0.69 2.36
N ARG A 344 4.40 -1.85 1.82
CA ARG A 344 4.82 -2.29 0.49
C ARG A 344 4.25 -1.44 -0.64
N LYS A 345 2.96 -1.10 -0.59
CA LYS A 345 2.28 -0.31 -1.63
C LYS A 345 3.03 1.01 -1.87
N TYR A 346 3.40 1.71 -0.79
CA TYR A 346 3.97 3.05 -0.91
C TYR A 346 5.51 3.07 -0.93
N ILE A 347 6.21 2.12 -0.28
CA ILE A 347 7.69 2.04 -0.38
C ILE A 347 8.12 1.72 -1.82
N ILE A 348 7.41 0.83 -2.51
CA ILE A 348 7.75 0.48 -3.89
C ILE A 348 7.38 1.61 -4.85
N SER A 349 6.23 2.25 -4.65
CA SER A 349 5.76 3.38 -5.46
C SER A 349 6.75 4.56 -5.45
N CYS A 350 7.21 4.97 -4.26
CA CYS A 350 8.15 6.10 -4.15
C CYS A 350 9.54 5.79 -4.72
N LYS A 351 9.95 4.52 -4.77
CA LYS A 351 11.23 4.12 -5.42
C LYS A 351 11.14 4.10 -6.95
N GLN A 352 9.94 4.06 -7.53
CA GLN A 352 9.75 4.09 -8.99
C GLN A 352 9.92 5.49 -9.59
N THR A 353 9.83 6.56 -8.79
CA THR A 353 9.84 7.92 -9.33
C THR A 353 11.23 8.50 -9.61
N GLU A 354 12.34 7.85 -9.25
CA GLU A 354 13.78 8.22 -9.48
C GLU A 354 14.22 9.67 -9.17
N VAL A 355 13.30 10.59 -8.88
CA VAL A 355 13.56 11.99 -8.57
C VAL A 355 13.70 12.14 -7.05
N PRO A 356 14.78 12.76 -6.54
CA PRO A 356 14.91 13.07 -5.12
C PRO A 356 13.71 13.91 -4.65
N LEU A 357 13.13 13.55 -3.51
CA LEU A 357 11.97 14.24 -2.95
C LEU A 357 12.39 15.61 -2.38
N SER A 358 13.67 15.76 -2.02
CA SER A 358 14.25 17.03 -1.59
C SER A 358 14.57 17.95 -2.77
N VAL A 359 14.41 19.27 -2.53
CA VAL A 359 14.84 20.29 -3.50
C VAL A 359 16.21 20.87 -3.12
N PRO A 360 17.09 21.16 -4.09
CA PRO A 360 18.33 21.87 -3.81
C PRO A 360 18.04 23.23 -3.14
N TRP A 361 18.73 23.51 -2.03
CA TRP A 361 18.68 24.82 -1.41
C TRP A 361 19.52 25.80 -2.23
N ASP A 362 18.90 26.90 -2.65
CA ASP A 362 19.53 27.98 -3.40
C ASP A 362 19.06 29.32 -2.83
N THR A 363 20.00 30.09 -2.29
CA THR A 363 19.76 31.40 -1.68
C THR A 363 19.14 32.38 -2.68
N SER A 364 19.45 32.28 -3.98
CA SER A 364 18.86 33.15 -5.00
C SER A 364 17.35 32.91 -5.19
N ASN A 365 16.89 31.69 -4.87
CA ASN A 365 15.51 31.24 -5.02
C ASN A 365 14.79 31.05 -3.69
N GLN A 366 15.35 31.55 -2.57
CA GLN A 366 14.83 31.31 -1.22
C GLN A 366 13.36 31.72 -1.06
N VAL A 367 12.97 32.86 -1.61
CA VAL A 367 11.59 33.37 -1.54
C VAL A 367 10.61 32.41 -2.24
N TYR A 368 11.00 31.88 -3.39
CA TYR A 368 10.19 30.93 -4.16
C TYR A 368 10.13 29.57 -3.46
N LEU A 369 11.23 29.11 -2.87
CA LEU A 369 11.26 27.86 -2.10
C LEU A 369 10.32 27.91 -0.89
N SER A 370 10.33 29.02 -0.15
CA SER A 370 9.44 29.27 0.99
C SER A 370 7.98 29.42 0.56
N TYR A 371 7.72 30.18 -0.51
CA TYR A 371 6.37 30.32 -1.07
C TYR A 371 5.79 28.96 -1.48
N ASN A 372 6.57 28.16 -2.21
CA ASN A 372 6.14 26.83 -2.63
C ASN A 372 5.92 25.87 -1.47
N ASN A 373 6.73 25.98 -0.41
CA ASN A 373 6.55 25.19 0.81
C ASN A 373 5.17 25.46 1.44
N VAL A 374 4.84 26.74 1.65
CA VAL A 374 3.55 27.17 2.21
C VAL A 374 2.40 26.80 1.26
N SER A 375 2.57 27.04 -0.04
CA SER A 375 1.56 26.70 -1.06
C SER A 375 1.31 25.20 -1.13
N ALA A 376 2.35 24.36 -1.05
CA ALA A 376 2.20 22.90 -1.06
C ALA A 376 1.37 22.41 0.13
N LEU A 377 1.63 22.95 1.34
CA LEU A 377 0.85 22.61 2.53
C LEU A 377 -0.60 23.10 2.43
N LYS A 378 -0.83 24.32 1.93
CA LYS A 378 -2.19 24.83 1.68
C LYS A 378 -2.94 23.97 0.67
N MET A 379 -2.29 23.57 -0.42
CA MET A 379 -2.86 22.67 -1.44
C MET A 379 -3.19 21.29 -0.87
N LEU A 380 -2.31 20.73 -0.02
CA LEU A 380 -2.56 19.46 0.67
C LEU A 380 -3.76 19.57 1.63
N ALA A 381 -3.85 20.66 2.39
CA ALA A 381 -4.95 20.92 3.31
C ALA A 381 -6.30 21.13 2.59
N ALA A 382 -6.27 21.73 1.39
CA ALA A 382 -7.44 21.96 0.55
C ALA A 382 -7.91 20.72 -0.23
N LYS A 383 -7.16 19.60 -0.19
CA LYS A 383 -7.59 18.37 -0.87
C LYS A 383 -8.92 17.88 -0.29
N ASN A 384 -9.81 17.50 -1.18
CA ASN A 384 -11.06 16.84 -0.84
C ASN A 384 -10.79 15.32 -0.68
N SER A 385 -11.70 14.61 -0.01
CA SER A 385 -11.62 13.13 0.18
C SER A 385 -10.71 12.64 1.32
N TRP A 386 -10.54 13.42 2.38
CA TRP A 386 -9.93 12.91 3.62
C TRP A 386 -10.84 11.91 4.32
N ASP A 387 -10.39 10.66 4.45
CA ASP A 387 -11.12 9.62 5.15
C ASP A 387 -10.75 9.57 6.63
N LEU A 388 -11.75 9.67 7.50
CA LEU A 388 -11.54 9.48 8.94
C LEU A 388 -11.13 8.02 9.20
N SER A 389 -9.87 7.81 9.56
CA SER A 389 -9.29 6.51 9.88
C SER A 389 -9.60 6.10 11.32
N SER A 390 -9.42 7.01 12.27
CA SER A 390 -9.74 6.76 13.68
C SER A 390 -9.92 8.07 14.46
N LYS A 391 -10.58 8.01 15.63
CA LYS A 391 -10.77 9.14 16.54
C LYS A 391 -10.64 8.67 17.99
N LYS A 392 -9.73 9.26 18.77
CA LYS A 392 -9.49 8.93 20.19
C LYS A 392 -9.15 10.20 20.96
N ASN A 393 -9.69 10.37 22.18
CA ASN A 393 -9.37 11.49 23.08
C ASN A 393 -9.42 12.89 22.43
N ASN A 394 -10.46 13.15 21.61
CA ASN A 394 -10.64 14.38 20.82
C ASN A 394 -9.55 14.67 19.76
N VAL A 395 -8.70 13.69 19.47
CA VAL A 395 -7.77 13.69 18.35
C VAL A 395 -8.36 12.80 17.24
N SER A 396 -8.40 13.32 16.02
CA SER A 396 -8.94 12.63 14.84
C SER A 396 -7.83 12.41 13.82
N LEU A 397 -7.60 11.15 13.41
CA LEU A 397 -6.66 10.77 12.36
C LEU A 397 -7.42 10.54 11.06
N TYR A 398 -7.04 11.28 10.03
CA TYR A 398 -7.51 11.16 8.67
C TYR A 398 -6.40 10.63 7.76
N THR A 399 -6.78 9.91 6.73
CA THR A 399 -5.89 9.39 5.69
C THR A 399 -6.44 9.76 4.33
N LEU A 400 -5.56 10.01 3.38
CA LEU A 400 -5.88 10.25 1.98
C LEU A 400 -4.93 9.38 1.15
N GLU A 401 -5.50 8.39 0.46
CA GLU A 401 -4.75 7.54 -0.46
C GLU A 401 -4.82 8.12 -1.88
N GLU A 402 -3.66 8.49 -2.43
CA GLU A 402 -3.51 8.82 -3.85
C GLU A 402 -2.73 7.70 -4.55
N SER A 403 -2.82 7.63 -5.88
CA SER A 403 -2.31 6.51 -6.69
C SER A 403 -0.85 6.12 -6.39
N GLN A 404 -0.03 7.06 -5.91
CA GLN A 404 1.38 6.84 -5.61
C GLN A 404 1.85 7.29 -4.21
N SER A 405 0.98 7.89 -3.39
CA SER A 405 1.36 8.40 -2.07
C SER A 405 0.22 8.30 -1.06
N LEU A 406 0.58 8.01 0.19
CA LEU A 406 -0.31 8.10 1.33
C LEU A 406 -0.10 9.47 2.00
N CYS A 407 -1.19 10.15 2.30
CA CYS A 407 -1.16 11.36 3.12
C CYS A 407 -1.95 11.08 4.39
N PHE A 408 -1.55 11.70 5.50
CA PHE A 408 -2.34 11.67 6.73
C PHE A 408 -2.48 13.08 7.31
N ARG A 409 -3.58 13.27 8.03
CA ARG A 409 -3.88 14.49 8.77
C ARG A 409 -4.33 14.13 10.16
N VAL A 410 -3.75 14.76 11.18
CA VAL A 410 -4.23 14.70 12.55
C VAL A 410 -4.85 16.01 12.94
N GLU A 411 -6.00 15.96 13.60
CA GLU A 411 -6.80 17.14 13.90
C GLU A 411 -7.37 17.07 15.32
N PHE A 412 -7.27 18.17 16.06
CA PHE A 412 -7.89 18.34 17.36
C PHE A 412 -8.22 19.82 17.63
N GLU A 413 -9.18 20.04 18.53
CA GLU A 413 -9.58 21.37 18.99
C GLU A 413 -9.20 21.55 20.45
N MET A 414 -8.76 22.77 20.80
CA MET A 414 -8.41 23.10 22.17
C MET A 414 -8.57 24.58 22.49
N GLU A 415 -8.70 24.88 23.78
CA GLU A 415 -8.79 26.24 24.31
C GLU A 415 -7.42 26.91 24.35
N ILE A 416 -7.01 27.49 23.23
CA ILE A 416 -5.81 28.32 23.09
C ILE A 416 -6.05 29.37 21.98
N PRO A 417 -5.58 30.62 22.13
CA PRO A 417 -5.58 31.59 21.03
C PRO A 417 -4.70 31.11 19.86
N ALA A 418 -5.17 31.27 18.61
CA ALA A 418 -4.50 30.73 17.43
C ALA A 418 -3.06 31.26 17.27
N GLN A 419 -2.85 32.55 17.54
CA GLN A 419 -1.54 33.19 17.53
C GLN A 419 -0.57 32.56 18.54
N ARG A 420 -1.05 32.16 19.72
CA ARG A 420 -0.21 31.54 20.75
C ARG A 420 0.21 30.13 20.33
N ALA A 421 -0.73 29.34 19.80
CA ALA A 421 -0.43 28.04 19.23
C ALA A 421 0.57 28.15 18.06
N PHE A 422 0.41 29.16 17.20
CA PHE A 422 1.32 29.42 16.09
C PHE A 422 2.76 29.67 16.55
N ILE A 423 2.97 30.52 17.56
CA ILE A 423 4.31 30.79 18.10
C ILE A 423 4.93 29.51 18.65
N LEU A 424 4.20 28.77 19.50
CA LEU A 424 4.69 27.55 20.16
C LEU A 424 5.02 26.43 19.16
N LEU A 425 4.17 26.21 18.15
CA LEU A 425 4.37 25.16 17.16
C LEU A 425 5.37 25.54 16.06
N SER A 426 5.61 26.84 15.83
CA SER A 426 6.61 27.30 14.85
C SER A 426 8.05 27.10 15.33
N ASP A 427 8.25 27.01 16.64
CA ASP A 427 9.57 26.75 17.22
C ASP A 427 9.88 25.25 17.23
N LEU A 428 10.44 24.77 16.11
CA LEU A 428 10.84 23.37 15.97
C LEU A 428 11.93 22.96 16.97
N SER A 429 12.72 23.90 17.50
CA SER A 429 13.76 23.57 18.48
C SER A 429 13.17 22.96 19.75
N ARG A 430 11.93 23.33 20.10
CA ARG A 430 11.18 22.83 21.26
C ARG A 430 10.30 21.62 20.95
N ARG A 431 10.28 21.14 19.71
CA ARG A 431 9.43 20.00 19.31
C ARG A 431 9.79 18.71 20.05
N HIS A 432 11.05 18.52 20.41
CA HIS A 432 11.51 17.37 21.20
C HIS A 432 10.89 17.30 22.61
N GLU A 433 10.33 18.41 23.14
CA GLU A 433 9.65 18.43 24.44
C GLU A 433 8.35 17.59 24.44
N TRP A 434 7.74 17.37 23.27
CA TRP A 434 6.46 16.65 23.15
C TRP A 434 6.43 15.58 22.05
N ASP A 435 7.30 15.65 21.04
CA ASP A 435 7.40 14.67 19.96
C ASP A 435 8.61 13.76 20.21
N GLN A 436 8.36 12.56 20.76
CA GLN A 436 9.40 11.57 21.09
C GLN A 436 10.24 11.12 19.86
N HIS A 437 9.77 11.36 18.63
CA HIS A 437 10.55 11.05 17.44
C HIS A 437 11.64 12.09 17.17
N TYR A 438 11.51 13.32 17.67
CA TYR A 438 12.51 14.38 17.51
C TYR A 438 13.56 14.23 18.61
N THR A 439 14.64 13.51 18.35
CA THR A 439 15.75 13.35 19.31
C THR A 439 16.65 14.57 19.34
N LEU A 440 16.89 15.18 18.18
CA LEU A 440 17.66 16.42 18.03
C LEU A 440 16.95 17.32 17.03
N CYS A 441 16.89 18.62 17.30
CA CYS A 441 16.46 19.63 16.35
C CYS A 441 17.39 20.84 16.45
N ASN A 442 18.36 20.94 15.52
CA ASN A 442 19.35 22.00 15.50
C ASN A 442 19.03 23.02 14.39
N LEU A 443 19.03 24.31 14.72
CA LEU A 443 18.87 25.37 13.72
C LEU A 443 20.18 25.53 12.94
N LEU A 444 20.12 25.30 11.63
CA LEU A 444 21.28 25.46 10.73
C LEU A 444 21.37 26.86 10.13
N LEU A 445 20.23 27.41 9.70
CA LEU A 445 20.16 28.71 9.02
C LEU A 445 18.86 29.43 9.36
N SER A 446 18.95 30.69 9.77
CA SER A 446 17.81 31.62 9.71
C SER A 446 17.85 32.28 8.34
N VAL A 447 16.88 31.97 7.49
CA VAL A 447 16.80 32.52 6.12
C VAL A 447 16.30 33.96 6.20
N ASP A 448 15.21 34.15 6.93
CA ASP A 448 14.62 35.44 7.29
C ASP A 448 13.89 35.35 8.65
N GLU A 449 12.93 36.24 8.93
CA GLU A 449 12.17 36.26 10.20
C GLU A 449 11.15 35.10 10.32
N ASP A 450 10.76 34.50 9.19
CA ASP A 450 9.69 33.51 9.10
C ASP A 450 10.12 32.19 8.44
N ASP A 451 11.36 32.10 7.96
CA ASP A 451 11.92 30.94 7.29
C ASP A 451 13.23 30.47 7.93
N PHE A 452 13.28 29.18 8.25
CA PHE A 452 14.37 28.57 9.00
C PHE A 452 14.72 27.21 8.41
N ILE A 453 15.99 26.82 8.45
CA ILE A 453 16.44 25.47 8.07
C ILE A 453 16.95 24.76 9.32
N TYR A 454 16.39 23.58 9.60
CA TYR A 454 16.75 22.75 10.73
C TYR A 454 17.35 21.42 10.28
N GLN A 455 18.28 20.89 11.09
CA GLN A 455 18.63 19.49 11.09
C GLN A 455 17.82 18.79 12.18
N VAL A 456 17.01 17.82 11.77
CA VAL A 456 16.21 16.99 12.67
C VAL A 456 16.78 15.58 12.65
N VAL A 457 17.02 15.01 13.83
CA VAL A 457 17.46 13.61 13.97
C VAL A 457 16.35 12.81 14.63
N THR A 458 15.99 11.68 14.02
CA THR A 458 14.98 10.75 14.52
C THR A 458 15.57 9.35 14.69
N PRO A 459 15.05 8.54 15.64
CA PRO A 459 15.45 7.15 15.76
C PRO A 459 14.90 6.34 14.59
N SER A 460 15.72 5.47 13.99
CA SER A 460 15.25 4.58 12.91
C SER A 460 14.15 3.64 13.42
N VAL A 461 13.07 3.53 12.66
CA VAL A 461 11.96 2.59 12.93
C VAL A 461 12.38 1.13 12.71
N SER A 462 13.41 0.87 11.89
CA SER A 462 13.94 -0.47 11.66
C SER A 462 14.93 -0.87 12.75
N LYS A 463 14.74 -2.04 13.39
CA LYS A 463 15.67 -2.55 14.42
C LYS A 463 17.04 -2.79 13.81
N GLY A 464 18.05 -2.12 14.36
CA GLY A 464 19.44 -2.16 13.89
C GLY A 464 19.81 -1.10 12.84
N GLY A 465 18.88 -0.21 12.48
CA GLY A 465 19.16 0.93 11.60
C GLY A 465 19.89 2.06 12.33
N LYS A 466 20.76 2.77 11.59
CA LYS A 466 21.38 4.03 12.04
C LYS A 466 20.28 5.09 12.27
N TYR A 467 20.56 6.11 13.08
CA TYR A 467 19.66 7.26 13.21
C TYR A 467 19.35 7.87 11.83
N GLN A 468 18.17 8.45 11.67
CA GLN A 468 17.79 9.18 10.46
C GLN A 468 18.01 10.67 10.69
N ASP A 469 18.52 11.38 9.69
CA ASP A 469 18.59 12.84 9.70
C ASP A 469 17.73 13.42 8.57
N PHE A 470 17.14 14.59 8.83
CA PHE A 470 16.35 15.35 7.89
C PHE A 470 16.84 16.79 7.90
N ILE A 471 17.01 17.37 6.71
CA ILE A 471 17.28 18.81 6.55
C ILE A 471 15.98 19.46 6.10
N LEU A 472 15.32 20.20 7.01
CA LEU A 472 13.96 20.71 6.81
C LEU A 472 13.94 22.24 6.71
N LEU A 473 13.36 22.75 5.63
CA LEU A 473 12.91 24.14 5.54
C LEU A 473 11.56 24.28 6.25
N ALA A 474 11.53 25.12 7.27
CA ALA A 474 10.34 25.50 8.03
C ALA A 474 9.94 26.93 7.66
N SER A 475 8.77 27.07 7.04
CA SER A 475 8.20 28.34 6.57
C SER A 475 6.92 28.64 7.33
N ARG A 476 6.91 29.66 8.19
CA ARG A 476 5.72 30.05 8.96
C ARG A 476 5.06 31.28 8.36
N ARG A 477 3.73 31.34 8.30
CA ARG A 477 2.98 32.50 7.80
C ARG A 477 1.73 32.76 8.64
N PRO A 478 1.45 34.03 9.02
CA PRO A 478 0.16 34.42 9.58
C PRO A 478 -0.94 34.38 8.50
N PRO A 479 -2.23 34.44 8.90
CA PRO A 479 -3.35 34.52 7.97
C PRO A 479 -3.29 35.80 7.13
N CYS A 480 -3.69 35.71 5.86
CA CYS A 480 -3.77 36.87 4.97
C CYS A 480 -5.09 37.61 5.15
N ASP A 481 -6.20 36.86 5.22
CA ASP A 481 -7.54 37.38 5.43
C ASP A 481 -8.24 36.74 6.63
N THR A 482 -9.34 37.33 7.09
CA THR A 482 -10.18 36.76 8.16
C THR A 482 -10.76 35.42 7.71
N GLY A 483 -10.43 34.35 8.45
CA GLY A 483 -10.84 32.98 8.13
C GLY A 483 -9.72 32.11 7.55
N ASP A 484 -8.60 32.71 7.15
CA ASP A 484 -7.40 31.95 6.77
C ASP A 484 -6.73 31.31 7.98
N PRO A 485 -6.04 30.17 7.80
CA PRO A 485 -5.24 29.59 8.87
C PRO A 485 -3.88 30.26 9.00
N TYR A 486 -3.32 30.20 10.21
CA TYR A 486 -1.87 30.25 10.36
C TYR A 486 -1.26 28.98 9.77
N VAL A 487 -0.14 29.10 9.07
CA VAL A 487 0.51 27.98 8.38
C VAL A 487 1.95 27.83 8.83
N ILE A 488 2.36 26.61 9.16
CA ILE A 488 3.75 26.24 9.44
C ILE A 488 4.09 25.09 8.51
N ALA A 489 4.75 25.36 7.39
CA ALA A 489 5.06 24.38 6.36
C ALA A 489 6.48 23.84 6.50
N LEU A 490 6.63 22.52 6.35
CA LEU A 490 7.87 21.77 6.49
C LEU A 490 8.13 20.97 5.22
N ARG A 491 9.35 21.07 4.68
CA ARG A 491 9.80 20.22 3.56
C ARG A 491 11.29 19.97 3.57
N SER A 492 11.74 18.88 2.97
CA SER A 492 13.16 18.58 2.84
C SER A 492 13.86 19.42 1.78
N VAL A 493 15.05 19.92 2.12
CA VAL A 493 15.94 20.66 1.22
C VAL A 493 17.34 20.06 1.24
N ALA A 494 17.99 19.99 0.08
CA ALA A 494 19.37 19.54 -0.04
C ALA A 494 20.32 20.72 0.14
N LEU A 495 20.98 20.80 1.30
CA LEU A 495 21.91 21.87 1.64
C LEU A 495 23.35 21.40 1.38
N PRO A 496 24.14 22.06 0.50
CA PRO A 496 25.50 21.62 0.17
C PRO A 496 26.45 21.54 1.37
N SER A 497 26.22 22.34 2.41
CA SER A 497 27.01 22.31 3.65
C SER A 497 26.71 21.11 4.55
N HIS A 498 25.61 20.39 4.31
CA HIS A 498 25.16 19.25 5.10
C HIS A 498 24.80 18.04 4.20
N PRO A 499 25.79 17.48 3.46
CA PRO A 499 25.56 16.31 2.63
C PRO A 499 25.23 15.07 3.49
N PRO A 500 24.66 14.01 2.90
CA PRO A 500 24.44 12.75 3.60
C PRO A 500 25.76 12.20 4.16
N THR A 501 25.78 11.82 5.43
CA THR A 501 26.96 11.23 6.09
C THR A 501 26.76 9.73 6.29
N GLU A 502 27.82 8.98 6.54
CA GLU A 502 27.66 7.55 6.86
C GLU A 502 27.02 7.32 8.24
N GLU A 503 27.03 8.30 9.13
CA GLU A 503 26.48 8.20 10.48
C GLU A 503 24.95 8.14 10.49
N PHE A 504 24.31 8.87 9.56
CA PHE A 504 22.85 9.00 9.48
C PHE A 504 22.31 8.50 8.14
N HIS A 505 21.13 7.91 8.16
CA HIS A 505 20.39 7.68 6.93
C HIS A 505 19.56 8.92 6.60
N ARG A 506 19.92 9.64 5.54
CA ARG A 506 19.20 10.84 5.09
C ARG A 506 17.77 10.49 4.70
N GLY A 507 16.80 11.01 5.44
CA GLY A 507 15.39 10.92 5.11
C GLY A 507 14.90 12.18 4.40
N GLU A 508 13.79 12.04 3.69
CA GLU A 508 13.16 13.15 2.97
C GLU A 508 11.68 13.28 3.35
N VAL A 509 11.18 14.51 3.37
CA VAL A 509 9.78 14.86 3.61
C VAL A 509 9.33 15.77 2.47
N VAL A 510 8.32 15.33 1.72
CA VAL A 510 7.80 16.08 0.57
C VAL A 510 7.07 17.34 1.02
N CYS A 511 6.10 17.15 1.92
CA CYS A 511 5.25 18.21 2.44
C CYS A 511 4.69 17.77 3.79
N ALA A 512 4.93 18.55 4.83
CA ALA A 512 4.35 18.35 6.15
C ALA A 512 4.12 19.69 6.84
N GLY A 513 3.45 19.69 8.00
CA GLY A 513 3.34 20.88 8.82
C GLY A 513 1.95 21.09 9.42
N PHE A 514 1.72 22.30 9.95
CA PHE A 514 0.52 22.63 10.70
C PHE A 514 -0.31 23.70 10.00
N THR A 515 -1.63 23.57 10.12
CA THR A 515 -2.59 24.67 9.93
C THR A 515 -3.33 24.91 11.23
N ILE A 516 -3.50 26.18 11.61
CA ILE A 516 -4.20 26.56 12.85
C ILE A 516 -5.31 27.52 12.46
N TYR A 517 -6.56 27.09 12.65
CA TYR A 517 -7.74 27.92 12.42
C TYR A 517 -8.26 28.47 13.74
N GLU A 518 -8.61 29.76 13.75
CA GLU A 518 -9.34 30.37 14.85
C GLU A 518 -10.83 30.00 14.74
N VAL A 519 -11.33 29.25 15.73
CA VAL A 519 -12.76 28.89 15.81
C VAL A 519 -13.51 29.93 16.65
N SER A 520 -12.88 30.40 17.71
CA SER A 520 -13.31 31.53 18.53
C SER A 520 -12.08 32.21 19.15
N GLN A 521 -12.27 33.35 19.84
CA GLN A 521 -11.17 34.11 20.46
C GLN A 521 -10.27 33.28 21.40
N SER A 522 -10.80 32.20 21.98
CA SER A 522 -10.08 31.32 22.89
C SER A 522 -9.97 29.88 22.41
N VAL A 523 -10.53 29.51 21.26
CA VAL A 523 -10.55 28.13 20.75
C VAL A 523 -9.92 28.06 19.37
N SER A 524 -8.93 27.19 19.24
CA SER A 524 -8.25 26.93 17.97
C SER A 524 -8.39 25.49 17.56
N LYS A 525 -8.52 25.31 16.24
CA LYS A 525 -8.47 24.02 15.57
C LYS A 525 -7.10 23.82 14.96
N ILE A 526 -6.39 22.80 15.43
CA ILE A 526 -5.00 22.51 15.03
C ILE A 526 -5.01 21.24 14.19
N SER A 527 -4.47 21.34 12.98
CA SER A 527 -4.36 20.21 12.06
C SER A 527 -2.89 20.05 11.61
N TYR A 528 -2.31 18.87 11.83
CA TYR A 528 -1.01 18.49 11.29
C TYR A 528 -1.19 17.62 10.04
N TYR A 529 -0.43 17.90 9.00
CA TYR A 529 -0.46 17.18 7.73
C TYR A 529 0.91 16.59 7.44
N ASN A 530 0.92 15.46 6.74
CA ASN A 530 2.14 14.89 6.17
C ASN A 530 1.81 14.06 4.93
N GLN A 531 2.53 14.33 3.85
CA GLN A 531 2.61 13.46 2.69
C GLN A 531 3.74 12.46 2.93
N THR A 532 3.39 11.18 3.15
CA THR A 532 4.34 10.18 3.62
C THR A 532 5.41 9.90 2.57
N SER A 533 6.66 9.98 2.98
CA SER A 533 7.80 9.40 2.28
C SER A 533 8.09 7.97 2.78
N PRO A 534 8.93 7.19 2.08
CA PRO A 534 9.35 5.85 2.53
C PRO A 534 9.93 5.81 3.95
N GLU A 535 10.60 6.89 4.38
CA GLU A 535 11.20 6.99 5.71
C GLU A 535 10.19 7.36 6.79
N VAL A 536 9.15 8.14 6.45
CA VAL A 536 8.10 8.55 7.40
C VAL A 536 6.99 7.50 7.51
N LEU A 537 6.71 6.75 6.45
CA LEU A 537 5.62 5.78 6.40
C LEU A 537 5.63 4.75 7.55
N PRO A 538 6.77 4.15 7.95
CA PRO A 538 6.81 3.17 9.02
C PRO A 538 6.35 3.70 10.39
N TYR A 539 6.46 5.01 10.64
CA TYR A 539 6.01 5.64 11.88
C TYR A 539 4.48 5.68 11.98
N ILE A 540 3.78 5.89 10.86
CA ILE A 540 2.32 6.07 10.84
C ILE A 540 1.56 4.83 10.40
N SER A 541 2.13 3.97 9.56
CA SER A 541 1.42 2.83 9.00
C SER A 541 1.00 1.81 10.05
N THR A 542 1.73 1.74 11.17
CA THR A 542 1.35 0.95 12.35
C THR A 542 0.08 1.47 13.01
N ASP A 543 -0.04 2.78 13.17
CA ASP A 543 -1.24 3.40 13.74
C ASP A 543 -2.43 3.32 12.76
N ILE A 544 -2.22 3.52 11.46
CA ILE A 544 -3.27 3.36 10.43
C ILE A 544 -3.76 1.91 10.33
N ALA A 545 -2.86 0.96 10.54
CA ALA A 545 -3.22 -0.45 10.60
C ALA A 545 -3.96 -0.84 11.89
N GLY A 546 -4.02 0.03 12.90
CA GLY A 546 -4.63 -0.27 14.22
C GLY A 546 -3.73 -1.08 15.15
N LEU A 547 -2.45 -1.17 14.84
CA LEU A 547 -1.44 -1.92 15.59
C LEU A 547 -0.84 -1.10 16.75
N SER A 548 -1.01 0.21 16.74
CA SER A 548 -0.41 1.12 17.70
C SER A 548 -1.28 2.38 17.85
N SER A 549 -1.05 3.10 18.95
CA SER A 549 -1.62 4.41 19.25
C SER A 549 -0.51 5.44 19.51
N SER A 550 0.71 5.17 19.03
CA SER A 550 1.89 6.00 19.27
C SER A 550 1.73 7.44 18.78
N PHE A 551 1.13 7.62 17.61
CA PHE A 551 0.86 8.90 17.00
C PHE A 551 -0.24 9.65 17.76
N TYR A 552 -1.26 8.93 18.25
CA TYR A 552 -2.22 9.50 19.19
C TYR A 552 -1.56 10.01 20.47
N SER A 553 -0.66 9.22 21.06
CA SER A 553 0.08 9.63 22.25
C SER A 553 0.93 10.88 22.01
N ILE A 554 1.56 11.01 20.83
CA ILE A 554 2.32 12.21 20.46
C ILE A 554 1.44 13.44 20.38
N PHE A 555 0.28 13.36 19.74
CA PHE A 555 -0.62 14.51 19.62
C PHE A 555 -1.38 14.82 20.92
N CYS A 556 -1.58 13.83 21.78
CA CYS A 556 -1.99 14.06 23.18
C CYS A 556 -0.89 14.82 23.96
N ALA A 557 0.39 14.45 23.79
CA ALA A 557 1.52 15.15 24.39
C ALA A 557 1.67 16.58 23.83
N CYS A 558 1.46 16.78 22.51
CA CYS A 558 1.40 18.10 21.89
C CYS A 558 0.31 18.97 22.52
N ARG A 559 -0.89 18.41 22.72
CA ARG A 559 -2.00 19.11 23.36
C ARG A 559 -1.64 19.49 24.81
N GLN A 560 -1.01 18.59 25.56
CA GLN A 560 -0.54 18.88 26.92
C GLN A 560 0.53 19.98 26.94
N TYR A 561 1.52 19.89 26.05
CA TYR A 561 2.56 20.91 25.89
C TYR A 561 1.96 22.30 25.62
N LEU A 562 0.98 22.37 24.73
CA LEU A 562 0.29 23.62 24.44
C LEU A 562 -0.43 24.15 25.68
N LEU A 563 -1.13 23.30 26.44
CA LEU A 563 -1.81 23.66 27.70
C LEU A 563 -0.82 24.20 28.76
N ASP A 564 0.30 23.50 28.97
CA ASP A 564 1.31 23.87 29.95
C ASP A 564 1.96 25.23 29.64
N ASN A 565 2.02 25.59 28.35
CA ASN A 565 2.60 26.84 27.88
C ASN A 565 1.56 27.96 27.61
N ILE A 566 0.30 27.81 28.05
CA ILE A 566 -0.73 28.87 27.98
C ILE A 566 -0.42 30.00 28.96
N ILE A 567 0.07 29.68 30.17
CA ILE A 567 0.04 30.59 31.33
C ILE A 567 1.36 31.38 31.53
N SER A 568 2.47 30.97 30.91
CA SER A 568 3.81 31.49 31.24
C SER A 568 4.13 32.94 30.83
N THR A 569 3.16 33.75 30.38
CA THR A 569 3.38 35.18 30.04
C THR A 569 2.68 36.18 30.96
N SER A 570 2.14 35.79 32.12
CA SER A 570 1.62 36.74 33.11
C SER A 570 2.67 37.30 34.10
N ALA A 571 3.96 37.05 33.89
CA ALA A 571 5.04 37.46 34.80
C ALA A 571 5.82 38.73 34.39
N PHE A 572 5.36 39.52 33.41
CA PHE A 572 6.02 40.77 33.00
C PHE A 572 5.06 41.97 32.89
N THR A 573 4.26 42.22 33.94
CA THR A 573 3.67 43.55 34.18
C THR A 573 3.61 43.83 35.68
N SER A 574 4.77 44.10 36.29
CA SER A 574 4.88 44.67 37.65
C SER A 574 6.33 45.07 37.96
N SER A 575 6.90 46.04 37.24
CA SER A 575 7.96 46.91 37.77
C SER A 575 8.34 48.01 36.77
N ALA A 576 7.53 49.08 36.72
CA ALA A 576 7.98 50.45 36.47
C ALA A 576 6.82 51.39 36.82
N LEU A 577 6.82 51.86 38.08
CA LEU A 577 6.30 53.17 38.44
C LEU A 577 7.28 54.24 37.95
#